data_AF-A0A6J7ZUL8-F1
#
_entry.id   AF-A0A6J7ZUL8-F1
#
_cell.length_a   1.000
_cell.length_b   1.000
_cell.length_c   1.000
_cell.angle_alpha   90.00
_cell.angle_beta   90.00
_cell.angle_gamma   90.00
#
_symmetry.space_group_name_H-M   'P 1'
#
loop_
_entity.id
_entity.type
_entity.pdbx_description
1 polymer ?
#
loop_
_entity_poly.entity_id
_entity_poly.type
_entity_poly.pdbx_seq_one_letter_code
_entity_poly.pdbx_strand_id
1 'polypeptide(L)'
;MVVLFIYAVIGNSRVSDIEDYIQGIDLLPERNVVDFTPNSYGDLFCEFLSNINCCILNGRNFFNNDFTFVSSRGSSVVDYCVVPYEKLSFFQNFEVIRARTLIEENAAVGSYDPKHIPDHSLLCWTFVTPGYDVQQTVSDQLTDNGTVRPVKYDTRSIPNDWMSDNETISKLNTFITELEESEINQLNLDNKYEDFVKIVHTEMDLKLNKRKTNIYDGKSNKRRRMKNRGGTTT
;
A
#
# COMPACT_ATOMS: atom_id res chain seq x y z
N MET A 1 7.49 -14.16 2.82
CA MET A 1 7.81 -14.00 1.38
C MET A 1 7.74 -12.51 1.05
N VAL A 2 8.86 -11.87 0.66
CA VAL A 2 8.87 -10.45 0.29
C VAL A 2 8.40 -10.36 -1.16
N VAL A 3 7.13 -10.00 -1.36
CA VAL A 3 6.63 -9.69 -2.70
C VAL A 3 7.04 -8.26 -3.01
N LEU A 4 8.13 -8.10 -3.77
CA LEU A 4 8.57 -6.80 -4.26
C LEU A 4 7.62 -6.35 -5.37
N PHE A 5 6.59 -5.57 -5.02
CA PHE A 5 5.80 -4.84 -6.01
C PHE A 5 6.59 -3.60 -6.40
N ILE A 6 7.12 -3.56 -7.63
CA ILE A 6 7.73 -2.33 -8.16
C ILE A 6 6.59 -1.45 -8.66
N TYR A 7 6.15 -0.54 -7.79
CA TYR A 7 5.29 0.57 -8.21
C TYR A 7 6.18 1.61 -8.91
N ALA A 8 6.19 1.60 -10.23
CA ALA A 8 7.02 2.50 -11.02
C ALA A 8 6.20 3.75 -11.40
N VAL A 9 6.30 4.81 -10.60
CA VAL A 9 5.92 6.15 -11.05
C VAL A 9 7.09 6.70 -11.87
N ILE A 10 7.08 6.45 -13.17
CA ILE A 10 8.02 7.09 -14.09
C ILE A 10 7.28 8.29 -14.66
N GLY A 11 7.27 9.39 -13.89
CA GLY A 11 6.40 10.55 -14.06
C GLY A 11 6.46 11.33 -15.39
N ASN A 12 7.06 10.75 -16.42
CA ASN A 12 7.01 11.27 -17.79
C ASN A 12 7.06 10.19 -18.89
N SER A 13 6.98 8.90 -18.55
CA SER A 13 7.00 7.83 -19.56
C SER A 13 5.62 7.68 -20.19
N ARG A 14 5.51 7.82 -21.52
CA ARG A 14 4.28 7.55 -22.26
C ARG A 14 4.54 6.43 -23.25
N VAL A 15 4.01 5.26 -22.93
CA VAL A 15 4.32 4.01 -23.62
C VAL A 15 3.48 3.78 -24.88
N SER A 16 2.30 4.39 -25.00
CA SER A 16 1.40 4.09 -26.12
C SER A 16 1.11 2.58 -26.25
N ASP A 17 1.14 2.09 -27.48
CA ASP A 17 0.99 0.73 -27.98
C ASP A 17 2.34 0.00 -28.15
N ILE A 18 3.44 0.55 -27.63
CA ILE A 18 4.74 -0.13 -27.66
C ILE A 18 4.67 -1.45 -26.88
N GLU A 19 5.22 -2.52 -27.46
CA GLU A 19 5.33 -3.81 -26.79
C GLU A 19 6.39 -3.74 -25.68
N ASP A 20 6.01 -4.18 -24.48
CA ASP A 20 6.83 -4.26 -23.27
C ASP A 20 7.24 -5.72 -22.94
N TYR A 21 7.28 -6.55 -23.99
CA TYR A 21 7.64 -7.96 -23.96
C TYR A 21 8.20 -8.39 -25.32
N ILE A 22 8.80 -9.59 -25.38
CA ILE A 22 9.37 -10.10 -26.63
C ILE A 22 8.31 -10.92 -27.36
N GLN A 23 7.80 -10.36 -28.47
CA GLN A 23 6.78 -11.02 -29.29
C GLN A 23 7.20 -12.41 -29.75
N GLY A 24 6.31 -13.40 -29.57
CA GLY A 24 6.55 -14.80 -29.96
C GLY A 24 7.39 -15.62 -28.98
N ILE A 25 8.00 -14.99 -27.96
CA ILE A 25 8.62 -15.68 -26.83
C ILE A 25 7.68 -15.63 -25.63
N ASP A 26 7.23 -14.44 -25.26
CA ASP A 26 6.34 -14.23 -24.12
C ASP A 26 4.88 -14.33 -24.56
N LEU A 27 4.07 -15.09 -23.82
CA LEU A 27 2.63 -15.24 -24.05
C LEU A 27 1.86 -14.32 -23.09
N LEU A 28 1.83 -13.03 -23.41
CA LEU A 28 1.09 -12.03 -22.63
C LEU A 28 -0.19 -11.58 -23.36
N PRO A 29 -1.27 -11.30 -22.62
CA PRO A 29 -2.43 -10.63 -23.19
C PRO A 29 -2.05 -9.23 -23.69
N GLU A 30 -2.69 -8.81 -24.78
CA GLU A 30 -2.54 -7.47 -25.35
C GLU A 30 -3.07 -6.40 -24.38
N ARG A 31 -2.45 -5.21 -24.42
CA ARG A 31 -2.91 -4.07 -23.65
C ARG A 31 -4.06 -3.37 -24.39
N ASN A 32 -5.16 -3.09 -23.68
CA ASN A 32 -6.15 -2.12 -24.12
C ASN A 32 -5.60 -0.70 -23.90
N VAL A 33 -4.99 -0.11 -24.93
CA VAL A 33 -4.31 1.19 -24.84
C VAL A 33 -5.33 2.35 -24.87
N VAL A 34 -5.21 3.28 -23.92
CA VAL A 34 -6.06 4.49 -23.85
C VAL A 34 -5.32 5.79 -24.18
N ASP A 35 -3.99 5.78 -24.10
CA ASP A 35 -3.13 6.92 -24.43
C ASP A 35 -2.19 6.54 -25.56
N PHE A 36 -2.42 7.06 -26.77
CA PHE A 36 -1.65 6.74 -27.99
C PHE A 36 -0.53 7.75 -28.30
N THR A 37 -0.07 8.50 -27.30
CA THR A 37 0.97 9.51 -27.49
C THR A 37 2.31 9.01 -26.92
N PRO A 38 3.16 8.34 -27.71
CA PRO A 38 4.43 7.83 -27.22
C PRO A 38 5.45 8.95 -26.99
N ASN A 39 6.49 8.65 -26.20
CA ASN A 39 7.70 9.46 -26.14
C ASN A 39 8.95 8.58 -25.93
N SER A 40 10.14 9.17 -26.06
CA SER A 40 11.41 8.45 -25.93
C SER A 40 11.63 7.83 -24.54
N TYR A 41 11.00 8.37 -23.49
CA TYR A 41 11.01 7.76 -22.16
C TYR A 41 10.14 6.49 -22.10
N GLY A 42 9.05 6.44 -22.87
CA GLY A 42 8.23 5.26 -23.12
C GLY A 42 9.01 4.14 -23.77
N ASP A 43 9.76 4.45 -24.82
CA ASP A 43 10.61 3.49 -25.53
C ASP A 43 11.64 2.85 -24.58
N LEU A 44 12.44 3.69 -23.89
CA LEU A 44 13.45 3.23 -22.94
C LEU A 44 12.86 2.43 -21.79
N PHE A 45 11.64 2.78 -21.36
CA PHE A 45 10.95 2.05 -20.30
C PHE A 45 10.55 0.65 -20.77
N CYS A 46 9.99 0.50 -21.97
CA CYS A 46 9.62 -0.82 -22.51
C CYS A 46 10.85 -1.70 -22.76
N GLU A 47 11.95 -1.12 -23.23
CA GLU A 47 13.23 -1.82 -23.37
C GLU A 47 13.75 -2.31 -22.01
N PHE A 48 13.73 -1.45 -20.99
CA PHE A 48 14.09 -1.84 -19.63
C PHE A 48 13.23 -2.99 -19.10
N LEU A 49 11.91 -2.91 -19.28
CA LEU A 49 10.96 -3.93 -18.84
C LEU A 49 11.22 -5.28 -19.50
N SER A 50 11.46 -5.28 -20.80
CA SER A 50 11.83 -6.48 -21.58
C SER A 50 13.13 -7.10 -21.07
N ASN A 51 14.12 -6.27 -20.70
CA ASN A 51 15.41 -6.75 -20.18
C ASN A 51 15.33 -7.37 -18.77
N ILE A 52 14.31 -7.01 -17.98
CA ILE A 52 14.14 -7.53 -16.61
C ILE A 52 13.01 -8.56 -16.48
N ASN A 53 12.44 -9.03 -17.60
CA ASN A 53 11.31 -9.95 -17.66
C ASN A 53 10.06 -9.46 -16.89
N CYS A 54 9.74 -8.17 -17.02
CA CYS A 54 8.56 -7.55 -16.40
C CYS A 54 7.65 -6.90 -17.44
N CYS A 55 6.35 -6.86 -17.19
CA CYS A 55 5.34 -6.21 -18.04
C CYS A 55 4.50 -5.20 -17.25
N ILE A 56 3.83 -4.33 -18.00
CA ILE A 56 2.83 -3.36 -17.58
C ILE A 56 1.49 -4.06 -17.36
N LEU A 57 0.95 -4.04 -16.15
CA LEU A 57 -0.37 -4.59 -15.87
C LEU A 57 -1.51 -3.73 -16.46
N ASN A 58 -1.30 -2.42 -16.63
CA ASN A 58 -2.30 -1.49 -17.16
C ASN A 58 -2.85 -1.96 -18.52
N GLY A 59 -4.17 -2.09 -18.61
CA GLY A 59 -4.88 -2.47 -19.83
C GLY A 59 -4.82 -3.95 -20.20
N ARG A 60 -4.11 -4.82 -19.46
CA ARG A 60 -4.03 -6.27 -19.75
C ARG A 60 -5.21 -7.09 -19.24
N ASN A 61 -5.96 -6.55 -18.29
CA ASN A 61 -7.16 -7.18 -17.73
C ASN A 61 -8.41 -6.40 -18.17
N PHE A 62 -9.45 -7.12 -18.60
CA PHE A 62 -10.67 -6.58 -19.23
C PHE A 62 -11.63 -5.81 -18.29
N PHE A 63 -11.14 -5.24 -17.19
CA PHE A 63 -12.00 -4.60 -16.19
C PHE A 63 -12.28 -3.14 -16.56
N ASN A 64 -11.45 -2.21 -16.08
CA ASN A 64 -11.61 -0.79 -16.36
C ASN A 64 -10.25 -0.13 -16.53
N ASN A 65 -9.92 0.27 -17.76
CA ASN A 65 -8.69 0.97 -18.06
C ASN A 65 -8.98 2.42 -18.41
N ASP A 66 -8.18 3.33 -17.87
CA ASP A 66 -8.38 4.76 -18.00
C ASP A 66 -7.05 5.52 -17.85
N PHE A 67 -7.08 6.84 -18.08
CA PHE A 67 -5.94 7.71 -17.84
C PHE A 67 -5.56 7.73 -16.36
N THR A 68 -4.27 7.58 -16.10
CA THR A 68 -3.73 7.63 -14.73
C THR A 68 -3.47 9.05 -14.25
N PHE A 69 -3.43 10.00 -15.18
CA PHE A 69 -3.31 11.42 -14.93
C PHE A 69 -4.33 12.19 -15.76
N VAL A 70 -5.13 13.04 -15.11
CA VAL A 70 -6.15 13.90 -15.73
C VAL A 70 -6.10 15.29 -15.11
N SER A 71 -5.77 16.28 -15.93
CA SER A 71 -5.73 17.69 -15.54
C SER A 71 -6.57 18.55 -16.48
N SER A 72 -6.71 19.84 -16.17
CA SER A 72 -7.34 20.81 -17.07
C SER A 72 -6.58 21.02 -18.39
N ARG A 73 -5.33 20.56 -18.48
CA ARG A 73 -4.46 20.68 -19.66
C ARG A 73 -4.45 19.44 -20.53
N GLY A 74 -5.12 18.36 -20.12
CA GLY A 74 -5.14 17.09 -20.81
C GLY A 74 -4.95 15.92 -19.87
N SER A 75 -4.85 14.74 -20.48
CA SER A 75 -4.77 13.45 -19.80
C SER A 75 -3.67 12.58 -20.41
N SER A 76 -3.07 11.72 -19.58
CA SER A 76 -1.99 10.83 -19.97
C SER A 76 -1.95 9.58 -19.09
N VAL A 77 -1.33 8.52 -19.59
CA VAL A 77 -0.93 7.35 -18.79
C VAL A 77 0.55 7.51 -18.45
N VAL A 78 0.84 7.77 -17.19
CA VAL A 78 2.21 8.01 -16.66
C VAL A 78 2.51 7.21 -15.39
N ASP A 79 1.50 6.54 -14.84
CA ASP A 79 1.62 5.64 -13.69
C ASP A 79 1.39 4.22 -14.16
N TYR A 80 2.39 3.36 -14.00
CA TYR A 80 2.34 1.98 -14.46
C TYR A 80 2.48 1.03 -13.28
N CYS A 81 1.59 0.05 -13.22
CA CYS A 81 1.79 -1.12 -12.37
C CYS A 81 2.64 -2.11 -13.17
N VAL A 82 3.81 -2.47 -12.65
CA VAL A 82 4.77 -3.37 -13.32
C VAL A 82 4.85 -4.68 -12.55
N VAL A 83 4.79 -5.80 -13.26
CA VAL A 83 4.81 -7.15 -12.68
C VAL A 83 5.76 -8.06 -13.44
N PRO A 84 6.45 -9.01 -12.76
CA PRO A 84 7.17 -10.06 -13.47
C PRO A 84 6.21 -10.88 -14.34
N TYR A 85 6.63 -11.27 -15.55
CA TYR A 85 5.78 -12.02 -16.49
C TYR A 85 5.19 -13.27 -15.85
N GLU A 86 6.01 -14.03 -15.12
CA GLU A 86 5.61 -15.27 -14.44
C GLU A 86 4.60 -15.08 -13.30
N LYS A 87 4.35 -13.84 -12.85
CA LYS A 87 3.39 -13.52 -11.79
C LYS A 87 2.14 -12.84 -12.32
N LEU A 88 2.05 -12.54 -13.63
CA LEU A 88 0.92 -11.81 -14.20
C LEU A 88 -0.43 -12.44 -13.83
N SER A 89 -0.53 -13.78 -13.86
CA SER A 89 -1.76 -14.51 -13.52
C SER A 89 -2.24 -14.34 -12.08
N PHE A 90 -1.40 -13.84 -11.17
CA PHE A 90 -1.78 -13.56 -9.79
C PHE A 90 -2.49 -12.22 -9.63
N PHE A 91 -2.44 -11.36 -10.64
CA PHE A 91 -3.10 -10.06 -10.60
C PHE A 91 -4.44 -10.14 -11.33
N GLN A 92 -5.52 -9.92 -10.58
CA GLN A 92 -6.89 -9.95 -11.07
C GLN A 92 -7.55 -8.59 -10.87
N ASN A 93 -8.62 -8.34 -11.64
CA ASN A 93 -9.47 -7.15 -11.48
C ASN A 93 -8.66 -5.84 -11.43
N PHE A 94 -7.66 -5.71 -12.31
CA PHE A 94 -6.91 -4.46 -12.40
C PHE A 94 -7.82 -3.36 -12.95
N GLU A 95 -7.88 -2.25 -12.24
CA GLU A 95 -8.67 -1.09 -12.65
C GLU A 95 -7.98 0.24 -12.35
N VAL A 96 -8.29 1.23 -13.17
CA VAL A 96 -7.92 2.64 -12.96
C VAL A 96 -9.14 3.41 -12.52
N ILE A 97 -9.12 3.94 -11.30
CA ILE A 97 -10.24 4.69 -10.72
C ILE A 97 -9.88 6.17 -10.64
N ARG A 98 -10.59 7.02 -11.40
CA ARG A 98 -10.40 8.46 -11.33
C ARG A 98 -10.79 8.98 -9.95
N ALA A 99 -9.94 9.82 -9.36
CA ALA A 99 -10.23 10.44 -8.06
C ALA A 99 -11.56 11.20 -8.04
N ARG A 100 -11.94 11.82 -9.16
CA ARG A 100 -13.24 12.49 -9.32
C ARG A 100 -14.41 11.50 -9.19
N THR A 101 -14.35 10.37 -9.89
CA THR A 101 -15.41 9.34 -9.87
C THR A 101 -15.67 8.86 -8.45
N LEU A 102 -14.61 8.61 -7.67
CA LEU A 102 -14.73 8.22 -6.27
C LEU A 102 -15.45 9.26 -5.40
N ILE A 103 -15.15 10.54 -5.59
CA ILE A 103 -15.76 11.62 -4.80
C ILE A 103 -17.24 11.76 -5.15
N GLU A 104 -17.57 11.67 -6.45
CA GLU A 104 -18.94 11.77 -6.97
C GLU A 104 -19.81 10.59 -6.50
N GLU A 105 -19.31 9.36 -6.60
CA GLU A 105 -20.02 8.14 -6.20
C GLU A 105 -20.27 8.04 -4.69
N ASN A 106 -19.36 8.56 -3.87
CA ASN A 106 -19.48 8.52 -2.41
C ASN A 106 -20.21 9.73 -1.81
N ALA A 107 -20.83 10.58 -2.65
CA ALA A 107 -21.51 11.81 -2.23
C ALA A 107 -20.64 12.73 -1.34
N ALA A 108 -19.31 12.62 -1.43
CA ALA A 108 -18.36 13.42 -0.66
C ALA A 108 -18.20 14.87 -1.22
N VAL A 109 -18.95 15.18 -2.28
CA VAL A 109 -18.89 16.44 -3.05
C VAL A 109 -19.35 17.66 -2.25
N GLY A 110 -20.16 17.48 -1.19
CA GLY A 110 -20.78 18.58 -0.43
C GLY A 110 -19.81 19.58 0.24
N SER A 111 -18.49 19.38 0.20
CA SER A 111 -17.51 20.31 0.78
C SER A 111 -16.16 20.43 0.06
N TYR A 112 -15.97 19.83 -1.11
CA TYR A 112 -14.67 19.87 -1.81
C TYR A 112 -14.69 20.81 -3.02
N ASP A 113 -13.77 21.79 -3.02
CA ASP A 113 -13.45 22.59 -4.20
C ASP A 113 -12.84 21.66 -5.27
N PRO A 114 -13.34 21.66 -6.52
CA PRO A 114 -12.77 20.90 -7.63
C PRO A 114 -11.25 21.09 -7.83
N LYS A 115 -10.69 22.20 -7.33
CA LYS A 115 -9.25 22.47 -7.34
C LYS A 115 -8.42 21.58 -6.41
N HIS A 116 -9.06 20.86 -5.49
CA HIS A 116 -8.39 19.98 -4.52
C HIS A 116 -8.54 18.49 -4.85
N ILE A 117 -9.23 18.15 -5.95
CA ILE A 117 -9.28 16.76 -6.41
C ILE A 117 -7.91 16.41 -7.01
N PRO A 118 -7.27 15.31 -6.56
CA PRO A 118 -6.03 14.84 -7.17
C PRO A 118 -6.18 14.65 -8.68
N ASP A 119 -5.15 15.02 -9.41
CA ASP A 119 -5.03 14.84 -10.85
C ASP A 119 -4.58 13.42 -11.22
N HIS A 120 -4.01 12.67 -10.29
CA HIS A 120 -3.72 11.24 -10.47
C HIS A 120 -4.91 10.35 -10.06
N SER A 121 -5.15 9.33 -10.88
CA SER A 121 -6.09 8.24 -10.62
C SER A 121 -5.48 7.20 -9.68
N LEU A 122 -6.33 6.41 -9.01
CA LEU A 122 -5.92 5.25 -8.24
C LEU A 122 -5.77 4.04 -9.15
N LEU A 123 -4.71 3.25 -8.94
CA LEU A 123 -4.55 1.94 -9.56
C LEU A 123 -4.91 0.88 -8.52
N CYS A 124 -5.88 0.04 -8.83
CA CYS A 124 -6.40 -1.00 -7.93
C CYS A 124 -6.30 -2.36 -8.59
N TRP A 125 -6.02 -3.41 -7.81
CA TRP A 125 -6.03 -4.79 -8.26
C TRP A 125 -6.24 -5.73 -7.09
N THR A 126 -6.64 -6.96 -7.40
CA THR A 126 -6.66 -8.08 -6.45
C THR A 126 -5.43 -8.95 -6.71
N PHE A 127 -4.72 -9.35 -5.67
CA PHE A 127 -3.59 -10.27 -5.76
C PHE A 127 -3.99 -11.63 -5.19
N VAL A 128 -3.91 -12.67 -6.03
CA VAL A 128 -4.27 -14.04 -5.67
C VAL A 128 -3.00 -14.86 -5.47
N THR A 129 -2.79 -15.31 -4.25
CA THR A 129 -1.71 -16.23 -3.88
C THR A 129 -2.18 -17.68 -3.95
N PRO A 130 -1.65 -18.51 -4.88
CA PRO A 130 -1.98 -19.93 -4.91
C PRO A 130 -1.58 -20.61 -3.60
N GLY A 131 -2.48 -21.41 -3.03
CA GLY A 131 -2.23 -22.16 -1.80
C GLY A 131 -2.43 -21.38 -0.50
N TYR A 132 -2.82 -20.10 -0.58
CA TYR A 132 -3.24 -19.31 0.57
C TYR A 132 -4.71 -18.93 0.36
N ASP A 133 -5.61 -19.85 0.69
CA ASP A 133 -7.04 -19.56 0.73
C ASP A 133 -7.23 -18.67 1.96
N VAL A 134 -7.34 -17.35 1.74
CA VAL A 134 -7.71 -16.42 2.81
C VAL A 134 -9.20 -16.62 3.07
N GLN A 135 -9.54 -17.77 3.67
CA GLN A 135 -10.64 -17.84 4.62
C GLN A 135 -10.18 -17.21 5.94
N GLN A 136 -9.57 -16.01 5.90
CA GLN A 136 -9.99 -15.05 6.90
C GLN A 136 -11.41 -14.69 6.51
N THR A 137 -12.36 -15.44 7.09
CA THR A 137 -13.38 -14.73 7.83
C THR A 137 -12.64 -13.71 8.67
N VAL A 138 -12.49 -12.49 8.15
CA VAL A 138 -12.66 -11.32 8.99
C VAL A 138 -14.08 -11.49 9.49
N SER A 139 -14.22 -12.34 10.51
CA SER A 139 -15.33 -12.23 11.40
C SER A 139 -15.07 -10.87 12.02
N ASP A 140 -15.64 -9.84 11.40
CA ASP A 140 -16.22 -8.72 12.11
C ASP A 140 -17.19 -9.34 13.12
N GLN A 141 -16.62 -9.93 14.17
CA GLN A 141 -17.25 -10.10 15.44
C GLN A 141 -17.36 -8.65 15.93
N LEU A 142 -18.43 -7.99 15.48
CA LEU A 142 -19.12 -6.98 16.25
C LEU A 142 -19.54 -7.66 17.56
N THR A 143 -18.58 -7.87 18.45
CA THR A 143 -18.90 -8.07 19.86
C THR A 143 -19.28 -6.70 20.38
N ASP A 144 -20.57 -6.53 20.60
CA ASP A 144 -21.21 -5.45 21.37
C ASP A 144 -20.78 -5.49 22.86
N ASN A 145 -19.48 -5.63 23.11
CA ASN A 145 -18.84 -5.67 24.43
C ASN A 145 -17.39 -5.17 24.28
N GLY A 146 -17.23 -3.84 24.25
CA GLY A 146 -15.97 -3.17 24.53
C GLY A 146 -14.77 -3.57 23.66
N THR A 147 -14.69 -3.06 22.44
CA THR A 147 -13.50 -3.18 21.58
C THR A 147 -12.24 -2.70 22.31
N VAL A 148 -11.34 -3.62 22.65
CA VAL A 148 -9.99 -3.31 23.12
C VAL A 148 -9.24 -2.72 21.94
N ARG A 149 -9.12 -1.39 21.91
CA ARG A 149 -8.32 -0.72 20.88
C ARG A 149 -6.86 -1.21 21.00
N PRO A 150 -6.17 -1.46 19.88
CA PRO A 150 -4.76 -1.86 19.92
C PRO A 150 -3.96 -0.81 20.70
N VAL A 151 -3.30 -1.25 21.77
CA VAL A 151 -2.48 -0.40 22.62
C VAL A 151 -1.28 0.08 21.82
N LYS A 152 -1.11 1.40 21.73
CA LYS A 152 0.09 2.00 21.13
C LYS A 152 1.09 2.31 22.23
N TYR A 153 2.33 1.84 22.09
CA TYR A 153 3.42 2.12 23.02
C TYR A 153 4.27 3.29 22.50
N ASP A 154 4.93 4.00 23.41
CA ASP A 154 5.91 5.02 23.03
C ASP A 154 7.26 4.36 22.75
N THR A 155 7.60 4.23 21.46
CA THR A 155 8.86 3.62 21.00
C THR A 155 10.03 4.60 21.01
N ARG A 156 9.84 5.86 21.42
CA ARG A 156 10.91 6.87 21.47
C ARG A 156 11.77 6.76 22.74
N SER A 157 11.29 6.06 23.75
CA SER A 157 11.95 5.91 25.05
C SER A 157 12.01 4.43 25.46
N ILE A 158 12.56 3.59 24.59
CA ILE A 158 12.77 2.17 24.89
C ILE A 158 13.92 2.06 25.91
N PRO A 159 13.72 1.42 27.08
CA PRO A 159 14.79 1.19 28.05
C PRO A 159 15.94 0.37 27.45
N ASN A 160 17.18 0.66 27.88
CA ASN A 160 18.36 -0.05 27.40
C ASN A 160 18.38 -1.55 27.80
N ASP A 161 17.60 -1.93 28.82
CA ASP A 161 17.43 -3.28 29.33
C ASP A 161 16.14 -3.96 28.83
N TRP A 162 15.48 -3.36 27.83
CA TRP A 162 14.32 -3.97 27.18
C TRP A 162 14.73 -5.31 26.52
N MET A 163 13.95 -6.38 26.77
CA MET A 163 14.26 -7.75 26.34
C MET A 163 15.57 -8.34 26.91
N SER A 164 16.17 -7.71 27.92
CA SER A 164 17.47 -8.12 28.47
C SER A 164 17.37 -8.80 29.84
N ASP A 165 16.16 -8.98 30.38
CA ASP A 165 15.98 -9.71 31.64
C ASP A 165 16.10 -11.22 31.41
N ASN A 166 16.59 -11.91 32.44
CA ASN A 166 16.88 -13.34 32.37
C ASN A 166 15.64 -14.19 32.05
N GLU A 167 14.44 -13.74 32.43
CA GLU A 167 13.19 -14.46 32.17
C GLU A 167 12.82 -14.37 30.69
N THR A 168 12.86 -13.17 30.10
CA THR A 168 12.62 -12.96 28.66
C THR A 168 13.66 -13.66 27.81
N ILE A 169 14.95 -13.58 28.20
CA ILE A 169 16.03 -14.32 27.51
C ILE A 169 15.77 -15.83 27.57
N SER A 170 15.36 -16.36 28.72
CA SER A 170 15.02 -17.78 28.86
C SER A 170 13.85 -18.18 27.95
N LYS A 171 12.78 -17.38 27.91
CA LYS A 171 11.63 -17.61 27.01
C LYS A 171 12.04 -17.58 25.54
N LEU A 172 12.89 -16.63 25.14
CA LEU A 172 13.40 -16.54 23.78
C LEU A 172 14.28 -17.74 23.40
N ASN A 173 15.16 -18.18 24.31
CA ASN A 173 16.00 -19.35 24.06
C ASN A 173 15.16 -20.62 23.91
N THR A 174 14.15 -20.81 24.78
CA THR A 174 13.19 -21.92 24.64
C THR A 174 12.46 -21.84 23.30
N PHE A 175 11.99 -20.65 22.92
CA PHE A 175 11.35 -20.43 21.63
C PHE A 175 12.26 -20.80 20.44
N ILE A 176 13.54 -20.41 20.48
CA ILE A 176 14.53 -20.75 19.43
C ILE A 176 14.73 -22.25 19.36
N THR A 177 14.98 -22.92 20.51
CA THR A 177 15.15 -24.38 20.56
C THR A 177 13.93 -25.09 19.98
N GLU A 178 12.72 -24.70 20.38
CA GLU A 178 11.50 -25.29 19.86
C GLU A 178 11.35 -25.07 18.34
N LEU A 179 11.79 -23.93 17.82
CA LEU A 179 11.73 -23.62 16.40
C LEU A 179 12.77 -24.42 15.59
N GLU A 180 13.95 -24.69 16.17
CA GLU A 180 14.99 -25.53 15.57
C GLU A 180 14.61 -27.01 15.57
N GLU A 181 13.90 -27.49 16.60
CA GLU A 181 13.46 -28.89 16.72
C GLU A 181 12.15 -29.19 15.97
N SER A 182 11.44 -28.15 15.54
CA SER A 182 10.15 -28.25 14.86
C SER A 182 10.28 -28.67 13.40
N GLU A 183 9.39 -29.55 12.93
CA GLU A 183 9.17 -29.70 11.48
C GLU A 183 8.59 -28.41 10.90
N ILE A 184 9.28 -27.88 9.88
CA ILE A 184 8.92 -26.60 9.25
C ILE A 184 7.76 -26.83 8.28
N ASN A 185 6.56 -26.49 8.73
CA ASN A 185 5.39 -26.27 7.88
C ASN A 185 4.73 -24.93 8.21
N GLN A 186 3.92 -24.40 7.30
CA GLN A 186 3.36 -23.05 7.42
C GLN A 186 2.52 -22.88 8.70
N LEU A 187 1.67 -23.86 9.04
CA LEU A 187 0.83 -23.81 10.23
C LEU A 187 1.67 -23.75 11.52
N ASN A 188 2.76 -24.52 11.57
CA ASN A 188 3.67 -24.48 12.70
C ASN A 188 4.40 -23.13 12.80
N LEU A 189 4.86 -22.59 11.66
CA LEU A 189 5.49 -21.27 11.62
C LEU A 189 4.55 -20.16 12.09
N ASP A 190 3.28 -20.19 11.68
CA ASP A 190 2.28 -19.20 12.09
C ASP A 190 2.02 -19.27 13.60
N ASN A 191 1.87 -20.48 14.15
CA ASN A 191 1.71 -20.68 15.60
C ASN A 191 2.94 -20.20 16.39
N LYS A 192 4.15 -20.51 15.90
CA LYS A 192 5.39 -20.03 16.51
C LYS A 192 5.50 -18.50 16.44
N TYR A 193 5.09 -17.89 15.33
CA TYR A 193 5.06 -16.43 15.24
C TYR A 193 4.13 -15.81 16.29
N GLU A 194 2.93 -16.36 16.49
CA GLU A 194 2.00 -15.89 17.52
C GLU A 194 2.60 -16.01 18.94
N ASP A 195 3.32 -17.08 19.23
CA ASP A 195 3.98 -17.24 20.54
C ASP A 195 5.12 -16.23 20.74
N PHE A 196 5.92 -15.95 19.71
CA PHE A 196 6.92 -14.89 19.75
C PHE A 196 6.27 -13.51 19.98
N VAL A 197 5.20 -13.21 19.26
CA VAL A 197 4.45 -11.95 19.39
C VAL A 197 3.92 -11.77 20.81
N LYS A 198 3.43 -12.84 21.46
CA LYS A 198 3.01 -12.79 22.88
C LYS A 198 4.16 -12.47 23.83
N ILE A 199 5.35 -13.03 23.61
CA ILE A 199 6.55 -12.72 24.43
C ILE A 199 6.87 -11.23 24.32
N VAL A 200 6.91 -10.70 23.08
CA VAL A 200 7.20 -9.29 22.82
C VAL A 200 6.14 -8.38 23.46
N HIS A 201 4.85 -8.68 23.29
CA HIS A 201 3.78 -7.86 23.87
C HIS A 201 3.79 -7.86 25.39
N THR A 202 4.07 -9.01 26.01
CA THR A 202 4.19 -9.10 27.48
C THR A 202 5.30 -8.18 27.97
N GLU A 203 6.45 -8.20 27.31
CA GLU A 203 7.58 -7.34 27.67
C GLU A 203 7.27 -5.85 27.42
N MET A 204 6.62 -5.53 26.29
CA MET A 204 6.18 -4.17 26.00
C MET A 204 5.20 -3.63 27.06
N ASP A 205 4.25 -4.45 27.52
CA ASP A 205 3.30 -4.07 28.57
C ASP A 205 3.98 -3.83 29.92
N LEU A 206 5.05 -4.56 30.23
CA LEU A 206 5.79 -4.44 31.48
C LEU A 206 6.72 -3.22 31.49
N LYS A 207 7.43 -2.96 30.39
CA LYS A 207 8.54 -1.99 30.36
C LYS A 207 8.28 -0.71 29.57
N LEU A 208 7.33 -0.69 28.64
CA LEU A 208 7.08 0.49 27.81
C LEU A 208 5.89 1.31 28.29
N ASN A 209 6.05 2.63 28.23
CA ASN A 209 4.96 3.55 28.50
C ASN A 209 3.91 3.51 27.39
N LYS A 210 2.64 3.38 27.78
CA LYS A 210 1.51 3.47 26.84
C LYS A 210 1.39 4.90 26.32
N ARG A 211 1.30 5.05 25.01
CA ARG A 211 1.17 6.36 24.36
C ARG A 211 -0.21 6.92 24.68
N LYS A 212 -0.25 7.98 25.48
CA LYS A 212 -1.48 8.75 25.69
C LYS A 212 -1.84 9.45 24.39
N THR A 213 -2.80 8.92 23.65
CA THR A 213 -3.44 9.67 22.57
C THR A 213 -4.38 10.68 23.22
N ASN A 214 -3.95 11.94 23.31
CA ASN A 214 -4.90 13.01 23.51
C ASN A 214 -5.82 13.01 22.29
N ILE A 215 -7.03 12.51 22.48
CA ILE A 215 -8.09 12.64 21.47
C ILE A 215 -8.32 14.14 21.37
N TYR A 216 -7.85 14.73 20.28
CA TYR A 216 -8.06 16.13 19.97
C TYR A 216 -9.57 16.31 19.78
N ASP A 217 -10.27 16.80 20.80
CA ASP A 217 -11.62 17.28 20.61
C ASP A 217 -11.50 18.56 19.78
N GLY A 218 -12.19 18.65 18.64
CA GLY A 218 -12.04 19.75 17.68
C GLY A 218 -12.45 21.14 18.21
N LYS A 219 -12.49 21.36 19.54
CA LYS A 219 -12.94 22.58 20.19
C LYS A 219 -11.82 23.61 20.42
N SER A 220 -10.55 23.23 20.32
CA SER A 220 -9.43 24.15 20.60
C SER A 220 -8.69 24.62 19.34
N ASN A 221 -9.35 25.37 18.46
CA ASN A 221 -8.64 26.29 17.55
C ASN A 221 -9.54 27.46 17.12
N LYS A 222 -9.90 28.30 18.11
CA LYS A 222 -10.49 29.62 17.87
C LYS A 222 -9.69 30.68 18.64
N ARG A 223 -8.39 30.84 18.35
CA ARG A 223 -7.64 32.02 18.83
C ARG A 223 -6.40 32.32 17.98
N ARG A 224 -6.35 33.58 17.56
CA ARG A 224 -5.23 34.36 17.00
C ARG A 224 -4.87 34.16 15.52
N ARG A 225 -5.64 34.85 14.68
CA ARG A 225 -5.05 35.64 13.59
C ARG A 225 -5.70 37.03 13.55
N MET A 226 -5.25 37.90 14.45
CA MET A 226 -5.47 39.35 14.35
C MET A 226 -4.16 40.07 14.69
N LYS A 227 -3.53 40.62 13.65
CA LYS A 227 -2.50 41.68 13.58
C LYS A 227 -1.90 41.59 12.18
N ASN A 228 -1.72 42.62 11.36
CA ASN A 228 -1.96 44.05 11.43
C ASN A 228 -1.99 44.53 9.97
N ARG A 229 -3.07 45.21 9.52
CA ARG A 229 -3.01 46.03 8.30
C ARG A 229 -2.59 47.43 8.75
N GLY A 230 -1.28 47.70 8.75
CA GLY A 230 -0.75 49.05 8.82
C GLY A 230 -0.85 49.66 7.43
N GLY A 231 -1.73 50.63 7.26
CA GLY A 231 -1.71 51.53 6.11
C GLY A 231 -0.63 52.58 6.30
N THR A 232 0.04 52.93 5.20
CA THR A 232 0.72 54.21 5.06
C THR A 232 0.42 54.74 3.67
N THR A 233 -0.58 55.61 3.61
CA THR A 233 -0.73 56.65 2.58
C THR A 233 0.19 57.81 2.94
N THR A 234 1.15 58.09 2.07
CA THR A 234 1.49 59.40 1.45
C THR A 234 2.72 59.20 0.59
#